data_AF-A0A8K0A9F3-F1
#
_entry.id   AF-A0A8K0A9F3-F1
#
_cell.length_a   1.000
_cell.length_b   1.000
_cell.length_c   1.000
_cell.angle_alpha   90.00
_cell.angle_beta   90.00
_cell.angle_gamma   90.00
#
_symmetry.space_group_name_H-M   'P 1'
#
loop_
_entity.id
_entity.type
_entity.pdbx_description
1 polymer ?
#
loop_
_entity_poly.entity_id
_entity_poly.type
_entity_poly.pdbx_seq_one_letter_code
_entity_poly.pdbx_strand_id
1 'polypeptide(L)'
;MAAMLQQEALTNLLMWIYLPKSLQSAVHGVVTGEDYVSAIRTTIRAGGCNSSRSSIIGACFGAQVGVEGIPADWRAKTLRYEQVLELARRVVSNRSSF
;
A
#
# COMPACT_ATOMS: atom_id res chain seq x y z
N MET A 1 26.39 -26.49 -7.67
CA MET A 1 26.43 -25.38 -6.68
C MET A 1 26.30 -24.00 -7.33
N ALA A 2 27.02 -23.67 -8.42
CA ALA A 2 26.87 -22.36 -9.09
C ALA A 2 25.44 -22.09 -9.64
N ALA A 3 24.77 -23.11 -10.17
CA ALA A 3 23.39 -22.99 -10.67
C ALA A 3 22.34 -22.73 -9.55
N MET A 4 22.62 -23.14 -8.31
CA MET A 4 21.72 -22.93 -7.17
C MET A 4 21.81 -21.50 -6.64
N LEU A 5 23.02 -20.93 -6.63
CA LEU A 5 23.26 -19.52 -6.26
C LEU A 5 22.69 -18.54 -7.29
N GLN A 6 22.70 -18.90 -8.58
CA GLN A 6 22.12 -18.08 -9.64
C GLN A 6 20.58 -18.06 -9.59
N GLN A 7 19.97 -19.18 -9.18
CA GLN A 7 18.51 -19.27 -8.98
C GLN A 7 18.05 -18.45 -7.76
N GLU A 8 18.83 -18.43 -6.66
CA GLU A 8 18.56 -17.61 -5.47
C GLU A 8 18.71 -16.10 -5.74
N ALA A 9 19.70 -15.70 -6.53
CA ALA A 9 19.88 -14.30 -6.92
C ALA A 9 18.72 -13.80 -7.82
N LEU A 10 18.24 -14.62 -8.76
CA LEU A 10 17.11 -14.29 -9.63
C LEU A 10 15.75 -14.35 -8.90
N THR A 11 15.59 -15.24 -7.91
CA THR A 11 14.42 -15.20 -7.03
C THR A 11 14.44 -13.94 -6.15
N ASN A 12 15.57 -13.54 -5.58
CA ASN A 12 15.60 -12.35 -4.71
C ASN A 12 15.30 -11.01 -5.43
N LEU A 13 15.56 -10.92 -6.75
CA LEU A 13 15.28 -9.71 -7.54
C LEU A 13 13.85 -9.66 -8.11
N LEU A 14 13.24 -10.81 -8.43
CA LEU A 14 11.89 -10.88 -9.02
C LEU A 14 10.77 -11.26 -8.01
N MET A 15 11.12 -11.75 -6.82
CA MET A 15 10.17 -12.19 -5.79
C MET A 15 9.54 -11.04 -4.99
N TRP A 16 9.94 -9.79 -5.25
CA TRP A 16 9.38 -8.61 -4.59
C TRP A 16 7.91 -8.31 -4.98
N ILE A 17 7.44 -8.88 -6.09
CA ILE A 17 6.06 -8.74 -6.60
C ILE A 17 5.24 -10.04 -6.36
N TYR A 18 5.84 -11.09 -5.79
CA TYR A 18 5.12 -12.34 -5.53
C TYR A 18 4.10 -12.16 -4.39
N LEU A 19 2.82 -12.33 -4.72
CA LEU A 19 1.65 -12.07 -3.86
C LEU A 19 1.76 -12.61 -2.42
N PRO A 20 2.24 -13.85 -2.15
CA PRO A 20 2.34 -14.37 -0.79
C PRO A 20 3.19 -13.47 0.12
N LYS A 21 4.39 -13.07 -0.34
CA LYS A 21 5.32 -12.30 0.48
C LYS A 21 4.94 -10.82 0.56
N SER A 22 4.47 -10.23 -0.55
CA SER A 22 4.06 -8.82 -0.55
C SER A 22 2.79 -8.60 0.27
N LEU A 23 1.82 -9.52 0.23
CA LEU A 23 0.61 -9.42 1.04
C LEU A 23 0.91 -9.63 2.52
N GLN A 24 1.69 -10.67 2.88
CA GLN A 24 2.09 -10.90 4.27
C GLN A 24 2.84 -9.71 4.85
N SER A 25 3.77 -9.12 4.10
CA SER A 25 4.47 -7.91 4.53
C SER A 25 3.54 -6.70 4.66
N ALA A 26 2.56 -6.55 3.77
CA ALA A 26 1.57 -5.49 3.88
C ALA A 26 0.69 -5.66 5.12
N VAL A 27 0.18 -6.87 5.37
CA VAL A 27 -0.61 -7.21 6.56
C VAL A 27 0.21 -6.99 7.84
N HIS A 28 1.48 -7.39 7.85
CA HIS A 28 2.37 -7.09 8.96
C HIS A 28 2.47 -5.58 9.21
N GLY A 29 2.62 -4.78 8.15
CA GLY A 29 2.62 -3.31 8.25
C GLY A 29 1.29 -2.71 8.73
N VAL A 30 0.16 -3.32 8.37
CA VAL A 30 -1.17 -2.92 8.88
C VAL A 30 -1.29 -3.19 10.39
N VAL A 31 -0.83 -4.36 10.84
CA VAL A 31 -0.98 -4.80 12.25
C VAL A 31 0.01 -4.10 13.18
N THR A 32 1.22 -3.80 12.70
CA THR A 32 2.30 -3.20 13.51
C THR A 32 2.40 -1.69 13.38
N GLY A 33 1.76 -1.09 12.37
CA GLY A 33 1.74 0.35 12.21
C GLY A 33 0.90 1.03 13.29
N GLU A 34 1.32 2.22 13.72
CA GLU A 34 0.60 3.02 14.73
C GLU A 34 -0.34 4.03 14.08
N ASP A 35 0.11 4.69 13.01
CA ASP A 35 -0.63 5.73 12.31
C ASP A 35 -0.40 5.70 10.80
N TYR A 36 -1.28 6.35 10.04
CA TYR A 36 -1.25 6.38 8.58
C TYR A 36 0.12 6.82 8.02
N VAL A 37 0.72 7.87 8.61
CA VAL A 37 1.94 8.48 8.09
C VAL A 37 3.16 7.62 8.44
N SER A 38 3.26 7.14 9.67
CA SER A 38 4.35 6.24 10.08
C SER A 38 4.31 4.93 9.29
N ALA A 39 3.14 4.31 9.14
CA ALA A 39 2.99 3.04 8.43
C ALA A 39 3.41 3.13 6.95
N ILE A 40 2.99 4.20 6.25
CA ILE A 40 3.39 4.43 4.86
C ILE A 40 4.89 4.72 4.75
N ARG A 41 5.43 5.61 5.60
CA ARG A 41 6.85 5.96 5.57
C ARG A 41 7.75 4.77 5.89
N THR A 42 7.40 3.96 6.89
CA THR A 42 8.14 2.75 7.25
C THR A 42 8.13 1.76 6.09
N THR A 43 7.00 1.60 5.39
CA THR A 43 6.88 0.75 4.21
C THR A 43 7.77 1.22 3.06
N ILE A 44 7.81 2.52 2.79
CA ILE A 44 8.70 3.10 1.76
C ILE A 44 10.17 2.90 2.14
N ARG A 45 10.53 3.14 3.40
CA ARG A 45 11.91 2.99 3.90
C ARG A 45 12.40 1.54 3.88
N ALA A 46 11.50 0.57 4.03
CA ALA A 46 11.82 -0.85 3.93
C ALA A 46 12.16 -1.32 2.50
N GLY A 47 12.17 -0.43 1.49
CA GLY A 47 12.53 -0.76 0.11
C GLY A 47 11.49 -1.67 -0.54
N GLY A 48 11.89 -2.67 -1.32
CA GLY A 48 10.92 -3.63 -1.83
C GLY A 48 10.06 -3.12 -2.99
N CYS A 49 9.02 -3.90 -3.30
CA CYS A 49 7.82 -3.39 -3.94
C CYS A 49 7.00 -2.57 -2.92
N ASN A 50 7.45 -1.35 -2.64
CA ASN A 50 6.79 -0.47 -1.66
C ASN A 50 5.40 -0.01 -2.14
N SER A 51 5.18 0.17 -3.45
CA SER A 51 3.91 0.67 -3.99
C SER A 51 2.72 -0.28 -3.70
N SER A 52 2.88 -1.58 -4.00
CA SER A 52 1.82 -2.57 -3.74
C SER A 52 1.52 -2.71 -2.24
N ARG A 53 2.56 -2.72 -1.40
CA ARG A 53 2.40 -2.78 0.06
C ARG A 53 1.75 -1.52 0.61
N SER A 54 2.20 -0.35 0.16
CA SER A 54 1.66 0.96 0.57
C SER A 54 0.22 1.14 0.12
N SER A 55 -0.19 0.55 -1.01
CA SER A 55 -1.59 0.57 -1.45
C SER A 55 -2.51 -0.17 -0.47
N ILE A 56 -2.11 -1.36 -0.02
CA ILE A 56 -2.88 -2.16 0.96
C ILE A 56 -2.88 -1.47 2.32
N ILE A 57 -1.70 -1.08 2.81
CA ILE A 57 -1.55 -0.41 4.11
C ILE A 57 -2.33 0.91 4.12
N GLY A 58 -2.20 1.71 3.07
CA GLY A 58 -2.90 2.98 2.91
C GLY A 58 -4.40 2.83 2.79
N ALA A 59 -4.91 1.75 2.18
CA ALA A 59 -6.34 1.46 2.17
C ALA A 59 -6.84 1.13 3.58
N CYS A 60 -6.14 0.29 4.34
CA CYS A 60 -6.51 -0.10 5.70
C CYS A 60 -6.45 1.08 6.68
N PHE A 61 -5.36 1.84 6.72
CA PHE A 61 -5.27 3.01 7.58
C PHE A 61 -6.18 4.14 7.08
N GLY A 62 -6.30 4.34 5.77
CA GLY A 62 -7.18 5.36 5.18
C GLY A 62 -8.65 5.13 5.52
N ALA A 63 -9.09 3.87 5.58
CA ALA A 63 -10.43 3.51 6.05
C ALA A 63 -10.65 3.84 7.54
N GLN A 64 -9.61 3.75 8.37
CA GLN A 64 -9.68 4.06 9.81
C GLN A 64 -9.67 5.56 10.09
N VAL A 65 -8.78 6.31 9.42
CA VAL A 65 -8.58 7.74 9.69
C VAL A 65 -9.50 8.65 8.85
N GLY A 66 -10.13 8.10 7.81
CA GLY A 66 -10.95 8.84 6.86
C GLY A 66 -10.14 9.77 5.95
N VAL A 67 -10.83 10.49 5.07
CA VAL A 67 -10.17 11.39 4.09
C VAL A 67 -9.39 12.51 4.77
N GLU A 68 -9.91 13.04 5.88
CA GLU A 68 -9.26 14.13 6.62
C GLU A 68 -8.05 13.69 7.44
N GLY A 69 -7.94 12.39 7.76
CA GLY A 69 -6.75 11.84 8.38
C GLY A 69 -5.56 11.68 7.43
N ILE A 70 -5.76 11.87 6.11
CA ILE A 70 -4.69 11.88 5.12
C ILE A 70 -4.06 13.28 5.06
N PRO A 71 -2.72 13.41 5.20
CA PRO A 71 -2.04 14.71 5.16
C PRO A 71 -2.43 15.54 3.93
N ALA A 72 -2.83 16.80 4.15
CA ALA A 72 -3.24 17.70 3.07
C ALA A 72 -2.16 17.85 1.98
N ASP A 73 -0.90 17.96 2.39
CA ASP A 73 0.24 18.01 1.47
C ASP A 73 0.35 16.77 0.57
N TRP A 74 -0.03 15.59 1.07
CA TRP A 74 0.02 14.35 0.29
C TRP A 74 -1.14 14.29 -0.70
N ARG A 75 -2.34 14.73 -0.28
CA ARG A 75 -3.49 14.90 -1.17
C ARG A 75 -3.16 15.84 -2.33
N ALA A 76 -2.58 17.00 -2.02
CA ALA A 76 -2.18 17.99 -3.02
C ALA A 76 -1.11 17.50 -4.01
N LYS A 77 -0.22 16.60 -3.57
CA LYS A 77 0.86 16.02 -4.41
C LYS A 77 0.45 14.75 -5.15
N THR A 78 -0.73 14.20 -4.87
CA THR A 78 -1.19 12.95 -5.48
C THR A 78 -1.80 13.23 -6.85
N LEU A 79 -1.21 12.63 -7.89
CA LEU A 79 -1.68 12.78 -9.26
C LEU A 79 -3.13 12.25 -9.37
N ARG A 80 -4.03 13.06 -9.93
CA ARG A 80 -5.46 12.75 -10.11
C ARG A 80 -6.21 12.49 -8.79
N TYR A 81 -5.78 13.09 -7.69
CA TYR A 81 -6.44 12.97 -6.39
C TYR A 81 -7.96 13.21 -6.47
N GLU A 82 -8.38 14.35 -7.05
CA GLU A 82 -9.81 14.69 -7.17
C GLU A 82 -10.62 13.66 -7.96
N GLN A 83 -10.05 13.10 -9.02
CA GLN A 83 -10.73 12.07 -9.82
C GLN A 83 -10.91 10.78 -9.02
N VAL A 84 -9.90 10.37 -8.27
CA VAL A 84 -9.96 9.17 -7.41
C VAL A 84 -10.96 9.38 -6.27
N LEU A 85 -10.96 10.56 -5.65
CA LEU A 85 -11.89 10.90 -4.58
C LEU A 85 -13.35 10.88 -5.06
N GLU A 86 -13.62 11.44 -6.23
CA GLU A 86 -14.95 11.41 -6.83
C GLU A 86 -15.41 9.98 -7.15
N LEU A 87 -14.53 9.15 -7.73
CA LEU A 87 -14.83 7.74 -7.98
C LEU A 87 -15.11 6.98 -6.68
N ALA A 88 -14.33 7.23 -5.62
CA ALA A 88 -14.54 6.60 -4.32
C ALA A 88 -15.91 6.97 -3.74
N ARG A 89 -16.31 8.25 -3.82
CA ARG A 89 -17.65 8.71 -3.40
C ARG A 89 -18.76 8.01 -4.18
N ARG A 90 -18.63 7.90 -5.51
CA ARG A 90 -19.61 7.20 -6.36
C ARG A 90 -19.78 5.73 -5.97
N VAL A 91 -18.68 5.03 -5.69
CA VAL A 91 -18.72 3.63 -5.22
C VAL A 91 -19.48 3.53 -3.89
N VAL A 92 -19.24 4.45 -2.95
CA VAL A 92 -19.96 4.49 -1.68
C VAL A 92 -21.45 4.82 -1.87
N SER A 93 -21.80 5.78 -2.73
CA SER A 93 -23.19 6.13 -3.03
C SER A 93 -23.97 4.98 -3.66
N ASN A 94 -23.33 4.17 -4.51
CA ASN A 94 -23.96 2.98 -5.11
C ASN A 94 -24.18 1.83 -4.11
N ARG A 95 -23.49 1.82 -2.97
CA ARG A 95 -23.70 0.83 -1.91
C ARG A 95 -25.12 0.93 -1.32
N SER A 96 -25.70 2.13 -1.31
CA SER A 96 -27.03 2.40 -0.74
C SER A 96 -28.20 1.87 -1.57
N SER A 97 -27.93 1.30 -2.75
CA SER A 97 -28.95 0.78 -3.69
C SER A 97 -29.18 -0.73 -3.58
N PHE A 98 -28.64 -1.39 -2.55
CA PHE A 98 -28.89 -2.80 -2.21
C PHE A 98 -29.38 -2.95 -0.77
#